data_AF-A0A352JVR8-F1
#
_entry.id   AF-A0A352JVR8-F1
#
_cell.length_a   1.000
_cell.length_b   1.000
_cell.length_c   1.000
_cell.angle_alpha   90.00
_cell.angle_beta   90.00
_cell.angle_gamma   90.00
#
_symmetry.space_group_name_H-M   'P 1'
#
loop_
_entity.id
_entity.type
_entity.pdbx_description
1 polymer ?
#
loop_
_entity_poly.entity_id
_entity_poly.type
_entity_poly.pdbx_seq_one_letter_code
_entity_poly.pdbx_strand_id
1 'polypeptide(L)'
;YIGGYLFKLTKNMTFRSQADYPEPEVPDKIGDLLVYLEAWKKSVNYIDDEAIREPALGGPDTCLRSKLIGQVRVLAADNLNSPDEACQFLSEYYPLSNINLTLQIEQSAHQLPLSFGEIDLGGGMIPGNLHYRIEIHRGMNGDGGLSEGVKWSDENAEMVTRAIKTIDNRNILVEEPEEVTGESFKPGDWVEISNIVTELQRQGGQMVQIEQLESTSCGLQVTLDAEVHPLLTRRKNGKIEHSLSPRLRRWSGYYPSLALKNTYDLGRGVKAVFASSDRKCHYESADYWTFAIRDREYNKRHAPQKSLPLGIKKYRHPLAIIKSGTKGEKIIDCRKFFKPLAEFGTGL
;
A
#
# COMPACT_ATOMS: atom_id res chain seq x y z
N TYR A 1 6.28 16.80 -16.49
CA TYR A 1 6.75 16.58 -15.11
C TYR A 1 5.57 16.65 -14.17
N ILE A 2 5.53 15.82 -13.13
CA ILE A 2 4.51 15.86 -12.08
C ILE A 2 5.21 15.65 -10.73
N GLY A 3 5.01 16.56 -9.77
CA GLY A 3 5.71 16.50 -8.47
C GLY A 3 7.23 16.53 -8.56
N GLY A 4 7.81 17.13 -9.62
CA GLY A 4 9.25 17.11 -9.89
C GLY A 4 9.75 15.87 -10.63
N TYR A 5 8.90 14.86 -10.86
CA TYR A 5 9.27 13.64 -11.57
C TYR A 5 8.98 13.72 -13.07
N LEU A 6 9.91 13.20 -13.88
CA LEU A 6 9.69 12.99 -15.30
C LEU A 6 8.86 11.73 -15.49
N PHE A 7 7.64 11.89 -16.00
CA PHE A 7 6.82 10.80 -16.46
C PHE A 7 6.84 10.78 -17.99
N LYS A 8 7.37 9.71 -18.59
CA LYS A 8 7.49 9.55 -20.04
C LYS A 8 6.72 8.31 -20.47
N LEU A 9 5.70 8.51 -21.30
CA LEU A 9 5.04 7.42 -22.02
C LEU A 9 5.98 6.98 -23.15
N THR A 10 6.42 5.72 -23.11
CA THR A 10 7.34 5.15 -24.11
C THR A 10 6.63 4.66 -25.37
N LYS A 11 5.31 4.50 -25.31
CA LYS A 11 4.44 4.11 -26.42
C LYS A 11 3.10 4.81 -26.32
N ASN A 12 2.45 5.03 -27.47
CA ASN A 12 1.06 5.45 -27.49
C ASN A 12 0.18 4.39 -26.81
N MET A 13 -0.74 4.82 -25.97
CA MET A 13 -1.66 3.94 -25.26
C MET A 13 -3.03 4.59 -25.15
N THR A 14 -4.08 3.77 -25.11
CA THR A 14 -5.44 4.19 -24.79
C THR A 14 -5.65 4.19 -23.27
N PHE A 15 -6.72 4.83 -22.80
CA PHE A 15 -7.13 4.76 -21.40
C PHE A 15 -7.24 3.32 -20.88
N ARG A 16 -7.74 2.38 -21.69
CA ARG A 16 -7.92 0.97 -21.30
C ARG A 16 -6.67 0.10 -21.39
N SER A 17 -5.62 0.60 -22.04
CA SER A 17 -4.38 -0.16 -22.27
C SER A 17 -3.20 0.39 -21.46
N GLN A 18 -3.48 1.10 -20.36
CA GLN A 18 -2.46 1.64 -19.46
C GLN A 18 -1.78 0.50 -18.70
N ALA A 19 -0.46 0.39 -18.82
CA ALA A 19 0.29 -0.67 -18.13
C ALA A 19 0.25 -0.53 -16.60
N ASP A 20 0.25 0.71 -16.12
CA ASP A 20 0.27 1.06 -14.70
C ASP A 20 -1.14 1.27 -14.12
N TYR A 21 -2.21 1.12 -14.93
CA TYR A 21 -3.60 1.15 -14.47
C TYR A 21 -4.40 0.02 -15.14
N PRO A 22 -4.10 -1.25 -14.79
CA PRO A 22 -4.89 -2.37 -15.24
C PRO A 22 -6.33 -2.21 -14.74
N GLU A 23 -7.30 -2.49 -15.60
CA GLU A 23 -8.72 -2.42 -15.29
C GLU A 23 -9.16 -1.03 -14.80
N PRO A 24 -8.96 0.00 -15.63
CA PRO A 24 -9.24 1.36 -15.20
C PRO A 24 -10.74 1.56 -14.98
N GLU A 25 -11.07 2.23 -13.87
CA GLU A 25 -12.44 2.58 -13.51
C GLU A 25 -12.99 3.55 -14.55
N VAL A 26 -14.16 3.24 -15.09
CA VAL A 26 -14.87 4.11 -16.02
C VAL A 26 -16.10 4.63 -15.30
N PRO A 27 -16.22 5.95 -15.09
CA PRO A 27 -17.45 6.51 -14.55
C PRO A 27 -18.63 6.12 -15.44
N ASP A 28 -19.74 5.70 -14.82
CA ASP A 28 -21.01 5.58 -15.53
C ASP A 28 -21.33 6.96 -16.11
N LYS A 29 -21.47 7.05 -17.44
CA LYS A 29 -21.42 8.32 -18.17
C LYS A 29 -22.59 9.23 -17.76
N ILE A 30 -22.32 10.19 -16.88
CA ILE A 30 -23.23 11.25 -16.45
C ILE A 30 -22.45 12.56 -16.46
N GLY A 31 -22.87 13.53 -17.28
CA GLY A 31 -22.34 14.89 -17.23
C GLY A 31 -20.93 15.10 -17.83
N ASP A 32 -20.28 16.16 -17.38
CA ASP A 32 -18.92 16.51 -17.78
C ASP A 32 -17.90 15.59 -17.10
N LEU A 33 -16.77 15.33 -17.76
CA LEU A 33 -15.70 14.49 -17.23
C LEU A 33 -14.41 15.29 -17.01
N LEU A 34 -13.74 15.01 -15.90
CA LEU A 34 -12.38 15.45 -15.64
C LEU A 34 -11.40 14.30 -15.85
N VAL A 35 -10.51 14.45 -16.82
CA VAL A 35 -9.38 13.56 -17.05
C VAL A 35 -8.15 14.12 -16.34
N TYR A 36 -7.49 13.32 -15.51
CA TYR A 36 -6.33 13.75 -14.73
C TYR A 36 -5.27 12.66 -14.64
N LEU A 37 -4.02 13.07 -14.41
CA LEU A 37 -2.91 12.17 -14.09
C LEU A 37 -2.77 12.07 -12.58
N GLU A 38 -2.78 10.86 -12.04
CA GLU A 38 -2.36 10.54 -10.67
C GLU A 38 -1.01 9.82 -10.72
N ALA A 39 -0.03 10.28 -9.94
CA ALA A 39 1.32 9.71 -9.93
C ALA A 39 1.87 9.57 -8.51
N TRP A 40 2.64 8.51 -8.27
CA TRP A 40 3.30 8.22 -6.99
C TRP A 40 4.49 7.27 -7.15
N LYS A 41 5.27 7.09 -6.09
CA LYS A 41 6.34 6.08 -6.05
C LYS A 41 5.84 4.78 -5.44
N LYS A 42 6.01 3.67 -6.15
CA LYS A 42 5.81 2.30 -5.67
C LYS A 42 7.16 1.65 -5.37
N SER A 43 7.24 0.90 -4.28
CA SER A 43 8.37 -0.01 -4.03
C SER A 43 8.22 -1.27 -4.89
N VAL A 44 9.33 -1.70 -5.49
CA VAL A 44 9.42 -2.87 -6.36
C VAL A 44 10.36 -3.86 -5.70
N ASN A 45 9.88 -5.08 -5.47
CA ASN A 45 10.63 -6.21 -4.93
C ASN A 45 10.75 -7.34 -5.98
N TYR A 46 11.39 -8.46 -5.63
CA TYR A 46 11.56 -9.60 -6.53
C TYR A 46 10.23 -10.20 -7.05
N ILE A 47 9.14 -10.04 -6.30
CA ILE A 47 7.80 -10.53 -6.70
C ILE A 47 7.31 -9.72 -7.91
N ASP A 48 7.61 -8.42 -7.93
CA ASP A 48 7.27 -7.50 -9.02
C ASP A 48 8.22 -7.61 -10.23
N ASP A 49 9.52 -7.82 -9.99
CA ASP A 49 10.55 -7.92 -11.02
C ASP A 49 11.67 -8.87 -10.55
N GLU A 50 11.66 -10.10 -11.04
CA GLU A 50 12.62 -11.15 -10.65
C GLU A 50 14.06 -10.77 -11.01
N ALA A 51 14.28 -9.91 -12.02
CA ALA A 51 15.61 -9.50 -12.45
C ALA A 51 16.32 -8.56 -11.47
N ILE A 52 15.62 -8.07 -10.44
CA ILE A 52 16.27 -7.29 -9.37
C ILE A 52 16.88 -8.18 -8.30
N ARG A 53 16.52 -9.47 -8.28
CA ARG A 53 17.04 -10.45 -7.33
C ARG A 53 18.51 -10.74 -7.63
N GLU A 54 19.38 -10.63 -6.63
CA GLU A 54 20.80 -10.98 -6.72
C GLU A 54 20.99 -12.49 -6.57
N PRO A 55 21.28 -13.25 -7.65
CA PRO A 55 21.39 -14.70 -7.57
C PRO A 55 22.56 -15.16 -6.69
N ALA A 56 23.60 -14.33 -6.54
CA ALA A 56 24.78 -14.67 -5.73
C ALA A 56 24.49 -14.73 -4.23
N LEU A 57 23.37 -14.16 -3.76
CA LEU A 57 22.98 -14.24 -2.35
C LEU A 57 22.43 -15.64 -1.98
N GLY A 58 22.14 -16.50 -2.95
CA GLY A 58 21.77 -17.90 -2.72
C GLY A 58 20.54 -18.08 -1.82
N GLY A 59 19.70 -17.05 -1.70
CA GLY A 59 18.68 -16.96 -0.68
C GLY A 59 18.10 -15.55 -0.63
N PRO A 60 17.91 -14.98 0.57
CA PRO A 60 17.14 -13.76 0.73
C PRO A 60 17.77 -12.51 0.18
N ASP A 61 17.00 -11.85 -0.68
CA ASP A 61 17.33 -10.55 -1.24
C ASP A 61 16.37 -9.47 -0.75
N THR A 62 16.92 -8.53 0.02
CA THR A 62 16.19 -7.37 0.56
C THR A 62 16.24 -6.16 -0.39
N CYS A 63 16.76 -6.33 -1.62
CA CYS A 63 16.84 -5.27 -2.61
C CYS A 63 15.43 -4.75 -2.96
N LEU A 64 15.23 -3.46 -2.74
CA LEU A 64 14.04 -2.74 -3.18
C LEU A 64 14.44 -1.66 -4.17
N ARG A 65 13.67 -1.54 -5.26
CA ARG A 65 13.74 -0.40 -6.18
C ARG A 65 12.51 0.47 -6.02
N SER A 66 12.62 1.72 -6.47
CA SER A 66 11.46 2.61 -6.56
C SER A 66 11.08 2.81 -8.03
N LYS A 67 9.80 2.59 -8.35
CA LYS A 67 9.21 2.88 -9.66
C LYS A 67 8.20 4.02 -9.51
N LEU A 68 8.29 5.00 -10.41
CA LEU A 68 7.23 6.00 -10.55
C LEU A 68 6.06 5.37 -11.31
N ILE A 69 4.90 5.34 -10.67
CA ILE A 69 3.63 4.92 -11.26
C ILE A 69 2.88 6.16 -11.72
N GLY A 70 2.24 6.08 -12.89
CA GLY A 70 1.35 7.13 -13.39
C GLY A 70 0.11 6.54 -14.03
N GLN A 71 -1.04 7.03 -13.62
CA GLN A 71 -2.35 6.59 -14.09
C GLN A 71 -3.14 7.79 -14.59
N VAL A 72 -3.62 7.73 -15.82
CA VAL A 72 -4.67 8.61 -16.31
C VAL A 72 -5.99 8.06 -15.78
N ARG A 73 -6.68 8.87 -14.98
CA ARG A 73 -7.96 8.55 -14.35
C ARG A 73 -9.03 9.54 -14.83
N VAL A 74 -10.30 9.17 -14.64
CA VAL A 74 -11.46 9.97 -15.06
C VAL A 74 -12.44 10.08 -13.90
N LEU A 75 -12.92 11.29 -13.64
CA LEU A 75 -14.00 11.57 -12.69
C LEU A 75 -15.17 12.22 -13.42
N ALA A 76 -16.39 11.99 -12.97
CA ALA A 76 -17.53 12.86 -13.29
C ALA A 76 -17.36 14.17 -12.51
N ALA A 77 -17.39 15.30 -13.21
CA ALA A 77 -17.13 16.61 -12.63
C ALA A 77 -17.81 17.70 -13.44
N ASP A 78 -19.05 18.02 -13.05
CA ASP A 78 -19.86 19.06 -13.70
C ASP A 78 -19.35 20.46 -13.38
N ASN A 79 -19.70 21.41 -14.26
CA ASN A 79 -19.47 22.85 -14.09
C ASN A 79 -18.00 23.30 -14.05
N LEU A 80 -17.03 22.46 -14.41
CA LEU A 80 -15.62 22.87 -14.54
C LEU A 80 -15.35 23.53 -15.90
N ASN A 81 -14.99 24.81 -15.92
CA ASN A 81 -14.81 25.59 -17.15
C ASN A 81 -13.37 26.03 -17.39
N SER A 82 -12.48 25.83 -16.42
CA SER A 82 -11.07 26.22 -16.52
C SER A 82 -10.11 25.19 -15.88
N PRO A 83 -8.83 25.17 -16.29
CA PRO A 83 -7.82 24.32 -15.66
C PRO A 83 -7.61 24.61 -14.16
N ASP A 84 -7.79 25.87 -13.73
CA ASP A 84 -7.64 26.24 -12.31
C ASP A 84 -8.80 25.71 -11.46
N GLU A 85 -10.04 25.79 -11.97
CA GLU A 85 -11.20 25.12 -11.34
C GLU A 85 -10.99 23.61 -11.23
N ALA A 86 -10.44 22.96 -12.27
CA ALA A 86 -10.12 21.54 -12.23
C ALA A 86 -9.02 21.20 -11.20
N CYS A 87 -8.02 22.06 -11.03
CA CYS A 87 -7.01 21.89 -9.98
C CYS A 87 -7.62 22.00 -8.58
N GLN A 88 -8.47 23.00 -8.36
CA GLN A 88 -9.18 23.18 -7.10
C GLN A 88 -10.08 21.98 -6.80
N PHE A 89 -10.88 21.54 -7.77
CA PHE A 89 -11.74 20.37 -7.65
C PHE A 89 -10.96 19.12 -7.20
N LEU A 90 -9.81 18.82 -7.83
CA LEU A 90 -9.00 17.66 -7.44
C LEU A 90 -8.46 17.77 -6.00
N SER A 91 -8.13 18.98 -5.54
CA SER A 91 -7.65 19.19 -4.17
C SER A 91 -8.75 19.00 -3.12
N GLU A 92 -9.99 19.36 -3.45
CA GLU A 92 -11.16 19.17 -2.59
C GLU A 92 -11.66 17.73 -2.61
N TYR A 93 -11.60 17.08 -3.78
CA TYR A 93 -12.01 15.69 -3.95
C TYR A 93 -11.04 14.72 -3.26
N TYR A 94 -9.74 15.04 -3.28
CA TYR A 94 -8.70 14.26 -2.60
C TYR A 94 -7.97 15.11 -1.54
N PRO A 95 -8.62 15.38 -0.39
CA PRO A 95 -7.99 16.13 0.69
C PRO A 95 -6.80 15.36 1.25
N LEU A 96 -5.81 16.10 1.77
CA LEU A 96 -4.67 15.49 2.44
C LEU A 96 -5.12 14.74 3.69
N SER A 97 -4.45 13.62 3.97
CA SER A 97 -4.69 12.86 5.20
C SER A 97 -4.38 13.73 6.42
N ASN A 98 -5.32 13.78 7.36
CA ASN A 98 -5.22 14.54 8.60
C ASN A 98 -5.37 13.66 9.85
N ILE A 99 -5.40 12.34 9.66
CA ILE A 99 -5.34 11.38 10.76
C ILE A 99 -3.94 11.40 11.39
N ASN A 100 -3.90 11.40 12.72
CA ASN A 100 -2.69 11.43 13.51
C ASN A 100 -2.58 10.17 14.35
N LEU A 101 -1.37 9.65 14.49
CA LEU A 101 -1.02 8.53 15.37
C LEU A 101 -0.26 9.03 16.59
N THR A 102 -0.66 8.53 17.75
CA THR A 102 0.15 8.58 18.98
C THR A 102 0.43 7.17 19.45
N LEU A 103 1.71 6.84 19.65
CA LEU A 103 2.12 5.60 20.31
C LEU A 103 2.29 5.81 21.81
N GLN A 104 1.81 4.84 22.58
CA GLN A 104 2.01 4.71 24.01
C GLN A 104 2.87 3.46 24.24
N ILE A 105 4.03 3.64 24.87
CA ILE A 105 4.98 2.55 25.11
C ILE A 105 5.05 2.34 26.61
N GLU A 106 4.58 1.18 27.06
CA GLU A 106 4.58 0.78 28.45
C GLU A 106 5.98 0.40 28.92
N GLN A 107 6.22 0.43 30.23
CA GLN A 107 7.51 0.02 30.79
C GLN A 107 7.85 -1.45 30.49
N SER A 108 6.81 -2.30 30.40
CA SER A 108 6.90 -3.72 30.01
C SER A 108 7.50 -3.92 28.62
N ALA A 109 7.33 -2.96 27.70
CA ALA A 109 7.91 -3.02 26.36
C ALA A 109 9.45 -3.00 26.37
N HIS A 110 10.06 -2.49 27.45
CA HIS A 110 11.51 -2.46 27.62
C HIS A 110 12.10 -3.75 28.18
N GLN A 111 11.26 -4.73 28.57
CA GLN A 111 11.67 -5.96 29.24
C GLN A 111 11.67 -7.19 28.32
N LEU A 112 11.54 -6.99 27.00
CA LEU A 112 11.39 -8.10 26.05
C LEU A 112 12.73 -8.84 25.87
N PRO A 113 12.78 -10.17 26.10
CA PRO A 113 13.90 -10.97 25.64
C PRO A 113 13.90 -10.99 24.11
N LEU A 114 15.05 -10.69 23.54
CA LEU A 114 15.26 -10.62 22.11
C LEU A 114 15.91 -11.93 21.72
N SER A 115 15.12 -12.86 21.18
CA SER A 115 15.68 -14.07 20.61
C SER A 115 16.38 -13.71 19.31
N PHE A 116 17.71 -13.67 19.33
CA PHE A 116 18.57 -14.33 18.35
C PHE A 116 19.90 -14.67 19.01
N GLY A 117 19.96 -15.87 19.61
CA GLY A 117 21.16 -16.44 20.24
C GLY A 117 21.61 -15.69 21.50
N GLU A 118 21.91 -16.42 22.57
CA GLU A 118 22.63 -15.84 23.71
C GLU A 118 23.90 -15.13 23.22
N ILE A 119 24.19 -13.93 23.76
CA ILE A 119 25.44 -13.74 24.50
C ILE A 119 25.14 -12.87 25.73
N ASP A 120 25.19 -13.51 26.89
CA ASP A 120 25.40 -12.90 28.21
C ASP A 120 26.80 -12.23 28.22
N LEU A 121 27.04 -11.01 28.71
CA LEU A 121 27.32 -10.74 30.13
C LEU A 121 27.49 -9.21 30.33
N GLY A 122 26.48 -8.54 30.89
CA GLY A 122 26.68 -7.37 31.76
C GLY A 122 26.74 -5.94 31.20
N GLY A 123 26.34 -5.64 29.95
CA GLY A 123 26.66 -4.32 29.36
C GLY A 123 25.71 -3.70 28.33
N GLY A 124 24.40 -3.97 28.39
CA GLY A 124 23.41 -3.35 27.49
C GLY A 124 23.00 -4.26 26.34
N MET A 125 21.84 -4.89 26.51
CA MET A 125 21.18 -5.73 25.52
C MET A 125 20.83 -4.90 24.26
N ILE A 126 21.28 -5.32 23.08
CA ILE A 126 20.85 -4.72 21.81
C ILE A 126 19.67 -5.52 21.24
N PRO A 127 18.47 -4.90 21.14
CA PRO A 127 17.52 -5.02 20.04
C PRO A 127 17.57 -6.17 19.03
N GLY A 128 16.84 -7.28 19.17
CA GLY A 128 16.19 -7.88 17.99
C GLY A 128 15.39 -6.78 17.26
N ASN A 129 15.34 -6.79 15.92
CA ASN A 129 14.90 -5.64 15.13
C ASN A 129 13.37 -5.41 15.20
N LEU A 130 12.86 -4.86 16.31
CA LEU A 130 11.48 -4.42 16.42
C LEU A 130 11.29 -3.12 15.64
N HIS A 131 10.76 -3.24 14.42
CA HIS A 131 10.44 -2.13 13.55
C HIS A 131 8.95 -2.15 13.25
N TYR A 132 8.18 -1.37 14.00
CA TYR A 132 6.74 -1.34 13.84
C TYR A 132 6.35 -0.65 12.53
N ARG A 133 5.41 -1.26 11.81
CA ARG A 133 4.60 -0.63 10.77
C ARG A 133 3.14 -0.70 11.20
N ILE A 134 2.47 0.44 11.21
CA ILE A 134 1.03 0.56 11.45
C ILE A 134 0.42 1.12 10.18
N GLU A 135 -0.55 0.45 9.60
CA GLU A 135 -1.11 0.80 8.29
C GLU A 135 -2.64 0.78 8.31
N ILE A 136 -3.25 1.80 7.70
CA ILE A 136 -4.69 1.86 7.46
C ILE A 136 -5.04 0.86 6.36
N HIS A 137 -5.98 -0.02 6.66
CA HIS A 137 -6.52 -0.98 5.71
C HIS A 137 -7.92 -0.55 5.29
N ARG A 138 -8.14 -0.41 3.97
CA ARG A 138 -9.48 -0.37 3.38
C ARG A 138 -9.58 -1.44 2.32
N GLY A 139 -10.18 -2.57 2.65
CA GLY A 139 -10.15 -3.77 1.83
C GLY A 139 -11.10 -4.83 2.36
N MET A 140 -10.95 -6.03 1.82
CA MET A 140 -11.82 -7.15 2.16
C MET A 140 -11.38 -7.79 3.49
N ASN A 141 -12.34 -8.22 4.30
CA ASN A 141 -12.09 -9.10 5.44
C ASN A 141 -12.31 -10.57 5.02
N GLY A 142 -12.19 -11.49 5.99
CA GLY A 142 -12.39 -12.93 5.77
C GLY A 142 -13.79 -13.32 5.31
N ASP A 143 -14.84 -12.57 5.70
CA ASP A 143 -16.23 -12.87 5.30
C ASP A 143 -16.61 -12.33 3.90
N GLY A 144 -15.67 -11.67 3.22
CA GLY A 144 -15.87 -11.08 1.91
C GLY A 144 -16.50 -9.68 1.94
N GLY A 145 -16.83 -9.17 3.12
CA GLY A 145 -17.24 -7.79 3.35
C GLY A 145 -16.09 -6.80 3.21
N LEU A 146 -16.42 -5.55 2.90
CA LEU A 146 -15.46 -4.45 2.94
C LEU A 146 -15.34 -3.93 4.38
N SER A 147 -14.11 -3.67 4.79
CA SER A 147 -13.76 -3.17 6.12
C SER A 147 -12.82 -1.98 6.02
N GLU A 148 -12.93 -1.07 6.99
CA GLU A 148 -11.98 0.02 7.19
C GLU A 148 -11.35 -0.13 8.58
N GLY A 149 -10.12 -0.63 8.59
CA GLY A 149 -9.44 -1.08 9.79
C GLY A 149 -7.97 -0.65 9.86
N VAL A 150 -7.25 -1.29 10.77
CA VAL A 150 -5.82 -1.07 11.00
C VAL A 150 -5.12 -2.41 11.05
N LYS A 151 -4.05 -2.56 10.29
CA LYS A 151 -3.14 -3.71 10.35
C LYS A 151 -1.77 -3.23 10.83
N TRP A 152 -1.05 -4.10 11.53
CA TRP A 152 0.25 -3.74 12.07
C TRP A 152 1.21 -4.93 12.05
N SER A 153 2.51 -4.62 12.04
CA SER A 153 3.59 -5.59 12.12
C SER A 153 4.71 -5.02 12.97
N ASP A 154 5.30 -5.83 13.84
CA ASP A 154 6.52 -5.52 14.60
C ASP A 154 7.82 -5.75 13.80
N GLU A 155 7.69 -6.25 12.57
CA GLU A 155 8.78 -6.53 11.62
C GLU A 155 8.55 -5.81 10.28
N ASN A 156 7.98 -4.60 10.34
CA ASN A 156 7.74 -3.69 9.23
C ASN A 156 6.95 -4.30 8.04
N ALA A 157 6.18 -5.35 8.31
CA ALA A 157 5.50 -6.18 7.32
C ALA A 157 6.43 -6.66 6.20
N GLU A 158 7.68 -6.97 6.53
CA GLU A 158 8.72 -7.37 5.59
C GLU A 158 8.37 -8.68 4.88
N MET A 159 7.89 -9.68 5.63
CA MET A 159 7.60 -11.01 5.13
C MET A 159 6.48 -10.99 4.09
N VAL A 160 6.86 -11.22 2.83
CA VAL A 160 5.95 -11.33 1.70
C VAL A 160 6.45 -12.41 0.75
N THR A 161 5.54 -13.27 0.30
CA THR A 161 5.83 -14.33 -0.66
C THR A 161 4.86 -14.27 -1.84
N ARG A 162 5.28 -14.79 -3.00
CA ARG A 162 4.39 -14.92 -4.16
C ARG A 162 3.39 -16.04 -3.89
N ALA A 163 2.12 -15.78 -4.19
CA ALA A 163 1.12 -16.84 -4.27
C ALA A 163 1.21 -17.50 -5.66
N ILE A 164 1.40 -18.81 -5.70
CA ILE A 164 1.56 -19.57 -6.94
C ILE A 164 0.20 -19.91 -7.53
N LYS A 165 -0.70 -20.48 -6.72
CA LYS A 165 -2.06 -20.86 -7.14
C LYS A 165 -2.98 -21.06 -5.93
N THR A 166 -4.28 -20.96 -6.15
CA THR A 166 -5.30 -21.50 -5.25
C THR A 166 -5.40 -23.00 -5.52
N ILE A 167 -5.43 -23.81 -4.46
CA ILE A 167 -5.69 -25.25 -4.53
C ILE A 167 -7.21 -25.46 -4.46
N ASP A 168 -7.87 -24.77 -3.53
CA ASP A 168 -9.32 -24.70 -3.41
C ASP A 168 -9.73 -23.31 -2.87
N ASN A 169 -10.88 -23.22 -2.19
CA ASN A 169 -11.38 -21.95 -1.67
C ASN A 169 -10.61 -21.45 -0.43
N ARG A 170 -9.93 -22.29 0.35
CA ARG A 170 -9.19 -21.87 1.57
C ARG A 170 -7.71 -22.23 1.54
N ASN A 171 -7.30 -23.07 0.59
CA ASN A 171 -5.93 -23.51 0.44
C ASN A 171 -5.24 -22.77 -0.70
N ILE A 172 -4.11 -22.15 -0.41
CA ILE A 172 -3.23 -21.54 -1.41
C ILE A 172 -1.84 -22.18 -1.36
N LEU A 173 -1.23 -22.33 -2.51
CA LEU A 173 0.19 -22.66 -2.63
C LEU A 173 0.97 -21.37 -2.81
N VAL A 174 1.97 -21.14 -1.97
CA VAL A 174 2.89 -20.00 -2.06
C VAL A 174 4.33 -20.47 -2.29
N GLU A 175 5.19 -19.58 -2.78
CA GLU A 175 6.63 -19.83 -2.79
C GLU A 175 7.11 -20.05 -1.36
N GLU A 176 8.04 -20.98 -1.20
CA GLU A 176 8.62 -21.26 0.11
C GLU A 176 9.30 -19.99 0.63
N PRO A 177 8.91 -19.48 1.81
CA PRO A 177 9.47 -18.24 2.34
C PRO A 177 10.97 -18.40 2.50
N GLU A 178 11.73 -17.42 2.02
CA GLU A 178 13.17 -17.40 2.22
C GLU A 178 13.43 -17.25 3.72
N GLU A 179 14.16 -18.20 4.31
CA GLU A 179 14.50 -18.16 5.74
C GLU A 179 15.50 -17.02 5.99
N VAL A 180 15.01 -15.84 6.34
CA VAL A 180 15.81 -14.67 6.74
C VAL A 180 15.58 -14.42 8.21
N THR A 181 16.34 -15.09 9.07
CA THR A 181 16.58 -14.75 10.48
C THR A 181 15.45 -13.99 11.22
N GLY A 182 14.21 -14.49 11.13
CA GLY A 182 12.97 -13.87 11.62
C GLY A 182 11.85 -14.90 11.50
N GLU A 183 10.79 -14.77 12.30
CA GLU A 183 9.73 -15.79 12.36
C GLU A 183 9.12 -16.02 10.97
N SER A 184 9.14 -17.28 10.50
CA SER A 184 8.42 -17.70 9.31
C SER A 184 6.90 -17.60 9.55
N PHE A 185 6.10 -17.80 8.48
CA PHE A 185 4.66 -17.96 8.66
C PHE A 185 4.39 -19.02 9.72
N LYS A 186 3.43 -18.75 10.61
CA LYS A 186 2.93 -19.71 11.60
C LYS A 186 1.40 -19.66 11.69
N PRO A 187 0.77 -20.76 12.14
CA PRO A 187 -0.65 -20.75 12.50
C PRO A 187 -0.98 -19.59 13.45
N GLY A 188 -2.09 -18.90 13.18
CA GLY A 188 -2.56 -17.72 13.90
C GLY A 188 -2.05 -16.38 13.36
N ASP A 189 -1.01 -16.36 12.51
CA ASP A 189 -0.56 -15.13 11.87
C ASP A 189 -1.67 -14.53 11.00
N TRP A 190 -1.78 -13.20 11.02
CA TRP A 190 -2.58 -12.47 10.05
C TRP A 190 -1.83 -12.36 8.74
N VAL A 191 -2.54 -12.51 7.63
CA VAL A 191 -1.99 -12.32 6.30
C VAL A 191 -2.94 -11.48 5.45
N GLU A 192 -2.34 -10.67 4.60
CA GLU A 192 -3.03 -9.94 3.55
C GLU A 192 -2.76 -10.60 2.21
N ILE A 193 -3.85 -10.99 1.55
CA ILE A 193 -3.83 -11.51 0.19
C ILE A 193 -4.10 -10.36 -0.76
N SER A 194 -3.12 -10.02 -1.59
CA SER A 194 -3.24 -8.92 -2.54
C SER A 194 -2.64 -9.28 -3.90
N ASN A 195 -2.83 -8.40 -4.88
CA ASN A 195 -2.28 -8.54 -6.21
C ASN A 195 -1.87 -7.16 -6.78
N ILE A 196 -1.29 -7.13 -7.98
CA ILE A 196 -0.83 -5.89 -8.60
C ILE A 196 -1.97 -4.91 -8.88
N VAL A 197 -3.18 -5.38 -9.17
CA VAL A 197 -4.36 -4.54 -9.43
C VAL A 197 -4.79 -3.85 -8.16
N THR A 198 -4.96 -4.57 -7.04
CA THR A 198 -5.33 -3.97 -5.75
C THR A 198 -4.27 -2.97 -5.29
N GLU A 199 -2.99 -3.30 -5.46
CA GLU A 199 -1.89 -2.38 -5.12
C GLU A 199 -1.92 -1.09 -5.96
N LEU A 200 -2.11 -1.21 -7.28
CA LEU A 200 -2.16 -0.07 -8.20
C LEU A 200 -3.44 0.75 -8.07
N GLN A 201 -4.55 0.12 -7.69
CA GLN A 201 -5.81 0.79 -7.37
C GLN A 201 -5.86 1.30 -5.93
N ARG A 202 -4.81 1.01 -5.13
CA ARG A 202 -4.69 1.42 -3.72
C ARG A 202 -5.84 0.90 -2.86
N GLN A 203 -6.32 -0.28 -3.18
CA GLN A 203 -7.27 -1.04 -2.39
C GLN A 203 -6.48 -2.01 -1.52
N GLY A 204 -6.90 -2.14 -0.26
CA GLY A 204 -6.38 -3.19 0.61
C GLY A 204 -6.73 -4.57 0.05
N GLY A 205 -5.88 -5.55 0.33
CA GLY A 205 -6.15 -6.93 -0.03
C GLY A 205 -7.29 -7.54 0.80
N GLN A 206 -7.34 -8.87 0.82
CA GLN A 206 -8.18 -9.61 1.77
C GLN A 206 -7.37 -9.96 3.01
N MET A 207 -7.88 -9.61 4.20
CA MET A 207 -7.29 -10.01 5.49
C MET A 207 -7.89 -11.34 5.97
N VAL A 208 -7.03 -12.30 6.25
CA VAL A 208 -7.37 -13.66 6.76
C VAL A 208 -6.26 -14.14 7.70
N GLN A 209 -6.51 -15.21 8.47
CA GLN A 209 -5.51 -15.84 9.32
C GLN A 209 -5.06 -17.19 8.76
N ILE A 210 -3.82 -17.57 9.07
CA ILE A 210 -3.29 -18.89 8.77
C ILE A 210 -3.83 -19.90 9.79
N GLU A 211 -4.51 -20.95 9.34
CA GLU A 211 -4.88 -22.10 10.18
C GLU A 211 -3.78 -23.14 10.23
N GLN A 212 -3.20 -23.47 9.07
CA GLN A 212 -2.26 -24.57 8.94
C GLN A 212 -1.25 -24.29 7.81
N LEU A 213 -0.06 -24.86 7.98
CA LEU A 213 1.03 -24.83 7.02
C LEU A 213 1.52 -26.25 6.75
N GLU A 214 1.80 -26.55 5.50
CA GLU A 214 2.36 -27.82 5.06
C GLU A 214 3.41 -27.59 3.97
N SER A 215 4.67 -27.95 4.25
CA SER A 215 5.72 -27.92 3.24
C SER A 215 5.47 -29.00 2.20
N THR A 216 5.58 -28.66 0.93
CA THR A 216 5.43 -29.57 -0.20
C THR A 216 6.65 -29.53 -1.10
N SER A 217 6.79 -30.48 -2.02
CA SER A 217 7.87 -30.45 -3.02
C SER A 217 7.83 -29.25 -3.98
N CYS A 218 6.74 -28.48 -3.97
CA CYS A 218 6.48 -27.38 -4.91
C CYS A 218 6.32 -26.02 -4.22
N GLY A 219 6.61 -25.92 -2.92
CA GLY A 219 6.42 -24.71 -2.10
C GLY A 219 5.63 -24.97 -0.83
N LEU A 220 5.17 -23.91 -0.19
CA LEU A 220 4.44 -23.97 1.08
C LEU A 220 2.93 -23.92 0.81
N GLN A 221 2.19 -24.92 1.27
CA GLN A 221 0.73 -24.89 1.27
C GLN A 221 0.25 -24.18 2.55
N VAL A 222 -0.62 -23.18 2.36
CA VAL A 222 -1.21 -22.37 3.43
C VAL A 222 -2.71 -22.59 3.44
N THR A 223 -3.22 -23.08 4.55
CA THR A 223 -4.65 -23.20 4.84
C THR A 223 -5.11 -21.96 5.60
N LEU A 224 -6.18 -21.33 5.13
CA LEU A 224 -6.71 -20.09 5.67
C LEU A 224 -8.03 -20.30 6.43
N ASP A 225 -8.29 -19.42 7.40
CA ASP A 225 -9.49 -19.45 8.25
C ASP A 225 -10.78 -19.09 7.51
N ALA A 226 -10.66 -18.46 6.34
CA ALA A 226 -11.79 -18.07 5.51
C ALA A 226 -11.54 -18.33 4.02
N GLU A 227 -12.62 -18.25 3.23
CA GLU A 227 -12.52 -18.41 1.78
C GLU A 227 -11.77 -17.23 1.15
N VAL A 228 -10.92 -17.56 0.18
CA VAL A 228 -10.24 -16.60 -0.67
C VAL A 228 -11.23 -16.06 -1.71
N HIS A 229 -11.57 -14.79 -1.56
CA HIS A 229 -12.52 -14.06 -2.38
C HIS A 229 -11.85 -13.44 -3.64
N PRO A 230 -12.59 -12.85 -4.61
CA PRO A 230 -12.19 -12.87 -6.01
C PRO A 230 -10.96 -12.08 -6.44
N LEU A 231 -10.35 -11.35 -5.51
CA LEU A 231 -9.04 -10.74 -5.69
C LEU A 231 -7.95 -11.78 -6.06
N LEU A 232 -8.10 -13.07 -5.69
CA LEU A 232 -7.30 -14.18 -6.26
C LEU A 232 -8.07 -15.05 -7.28
N THR A 233 -9.39 -14.95 -7.35
CA THR A 233 -10.23 -15.93 -8.08
C THR A 233 -10.64 -15.51 -9.49
N ARG A 234 -9.89 -14.61 -10.15
CA ARG A 234 -9.85 -14.64 -11.63
C ARG A 234 -9.27 -15.97 -12.09
N ARG A 235 -10.15 -16.97 -12.12
CA ARG A 235 -9.89 -18.33 -12.56
C ARG A 235 -10.00 -18.34 -14.08
N LYS A 236 -8.88 -18.29 -14.78
CA LYS A 236 -8.87 -18.77 -16.17
C LYS A 236 -8.52 -20.24 -16.13
N ASN A 237 -9.51 -21.11 -16.38
CA ASN A 237 -9.35 -22.57 -16.34
C ASN A 237 -8.85 -23.10 -14.96
N GLY A 238 -9.30 -22.52 -13.85
CA GLY A 238 -8.94 -22.98 -12.50
C GLY A 238 -7.52 -22.65 -12.03
N LYS A 239 -6.75 -21.87 -12.80
CA LYS A 239 -5.46 -21.32 -12.38
C LYS A 239 -5.60 -19.83 -12.06
N ILE A 240 -4.87 -19.35 -11.06
CA ILE A 240 -4.75 -17.90 -10.84
C ILE A 240 -4.08 -17.30 -12.07
N GLU A 241 -4.58 -16.17 -12.54
CA GLU A 241 -3.91 -15.42 -13.59
C GLU A 241 -2.57 -14.88 -13.06
N HIS A 242 -1.46 -15.57 -13.37
CA HIS A 242 -0.10 -15.20 -12.93
C HIS A 242 0.27 -13.75 -13.31
N SER A 243 -0.38 -13.18 -14.33
CA SER A 243 -0.23 -11.77 -14.74
C SER A 243 -0.59 -10.78 -13.62
N LEU A 244 -1.36 -11.20 -12.61
CA LEU A 244 -1.77 -10.35 -11.50
C LEU A 244 -0.73 -10.33 -10.37
N SER A 245 0.33 -11.15 -10.43
CA SER A 245 1.37 -11.27 -9.39
C SER A 245 0.81 -11.29 -7.96
N PRO A 246 -0.08 -12.25 -7.65
CA PRO A 246 -0.68 -12.36 -6.33
C PRO A 246 0.37 -12.67 -5.27
N ARG A 247 0.15 -12.19 -4.06
CA ARG A 247 1.13 -12.28 -2.96
C ARG A 247 0.43 -12.39 -1.61
N LEU A 248 1.15 -13.01 -0.69
CA LEU A 248 0.75 -13.16 0.69
C LEU A 248 1.73 -12.37 1.56
N ARG A 249 1.25 -11.35 2.28
CA ARG A 249 2.06 -10.55 3.20
C ARG A 249 1.66 -10.82 4.63
N ARG A 250 2.62 -11.09 5.50
CA ARG A 250 2.40 -11.30 6.93
C ARG A 250 2.17 -9.97 7.67
N TRP A 251 1.27 -10.01 8.63
CA TRP A 251 0.99 -8.96 9.60
C TRP A 251 0.93 -9.58 11.00
N SER A 252 1.44 -8.85 12.00
CA SER A 252 1.44 -9.32 13.39
C SER A 252 0.06 -9.17 14.04
N GLY A 253 -0.78 -8.26 13.51
CA GLY A 253 -2.18 -8.15 13.92
C GLY A 253 -3.03 -7.29 13.00
N TYR A 254 -4.34 -7.42 13.17
CA TYR A 254 -5.34 -6.69 12.40
C TYR A 254 -6.59 -6.40 13.24
N TYR A 255 -7.08 -5.17 13.09
CA TYR A 255 -8.32 -4.67 13.68
C TYR A 255 -9.26 -4.29 12.54
N PRO A 256 -10.40 -4.99 12.36
CA PRO A 256 -11.31 -4.77 11.24
C PRO A 256 -12.17 -3.50 11.36
N SER A 257 -11.85 -2.63 12.32
CA SER A 257 -12.49 -1.34 12.49
C SER A 257 -11.54 -0.29 13.05
N LEU A 258 -11.59 0.90 12.45
CA LEU A 258 -10.91 2.10 12.94
C LEU A 258 -11.89 3.04 13.66
N ALA A 259 -11.66 3.27 14.94
CA ALA A 259 -12.37 4.21 15.78
C ALA A 259 -11.37 5.22 16.37
N LEU A 260 -11.63 6.51 16.15
CA LEU A 260 -10.79 7.56 16.71
C LEU A 260 -10.87 7.55 18.24
N LYS A 261 -9.74 7.90 18.88
CA LYS A 261 -9.54 7.92 20.34
C LYS A 261 -9.64 6.54 21.01
N ASN A 262 -9.88 5.47 20.25
CA ASN A 262 -9.74 4.12 20.76
C ASN A 262 -8.26 3.76 20.93
N THR A 263 -7.97 2.87 21.87
CA THR A 263 -6.62 2.33 22.09
C THR A 263 -6.52 0.96 21.46
N TYR A 264 -5.54 0.78 20.59
CA TYR A 264 -5.23 -0.47 19.89
C TYR A 264 -3.97 -1.09 20.50
N ASP A 265 -4.03 -2.35 20.88
CA ASP A 265 -2.91 -3.09 21.46
C ASP A 265 -2.08 -3.74 20.35
N LEU A 266 -0.86 -3.25 20.15
CA LEU A 266 0.06 -3.78 19.14
C LEU A 266 0.99 -4.83 19.73
N GLY A 267 0.61 -5.43 20.86
CA GLY A 267 1.43 -6.39 21.58
C GLY A 267 2.66 -5.76 22.22
N ARG A 268 3.39 -6.56 23.02
CA ARG A 268 4.70 -6.20 23.58
C ARG A 268 4.71 -4.85 24.34
N GLY A 269 3.60 -4.45 24.95
CA GLY A 269 3.46 -3.19 25.69
C GLY A 269 3.39 -1.94 24.80
N VAL A 270 3.09 -2.09 23.51
CA VAL A 270 2.97 -1.00 22.54
C VAL A 270 1.51 -0.79 22.20
N LYS A 271 1.03 0.43 22.35
CA LYS A 271 -0.36 0.79 22.05
C LYS A 271 -0.42 1.97 21.10
N ALA A 272 -1.44 1.98 20.25
CA ALA A 272 -1.69 3.02 19.27
C ALA A 272 -3.03 3.71 19.51
N VAL A 273 -3.05 5.03 19.38
CA VAL A 273 -4.27 5.85 19.42
C VAL A 273 -4.30 6.74 18.19
N PHE A 274 -5.43 6.70 17.47
CA PHE A 274 -5.67 7.55 16.31
C PHE A 274 -6.55 8.75 16.66
N ALA A 275 -6.23 9.92 16.14
CA ALA A 275 -7.03 11.13 16.34
C ALA A 275 -7.00 12.02 15.09
N SER A 276 -7.95 12.96 15.00
CA SER A 276 -7.91 14.06 14.05
C SER A 276 -8.20 15.36 14.81
N SER A 277 -7.48 16.44 14.47
CA SER A 277 -7.79 17.79 14.97
C SER A 277 -9.04 18.36 14.34
N ASP A 278 -9.37 17.89 13.14
CA ASP A 278 -10.44 18.45 12.33
C ASP A 278 -11.73 17.68 12.55
N ARG A 279 -12.86 18.37 12.36
CA ARG A 279 -14.20 17.79 12.49
C ARG A 279 -14.41 16.60 11.56
N LYS A 280 -13.82 16.63 10.36
CA LYS A 280 -13.82 15.53 9.40
C LYS A 280 -12.42 14.93 9.33
N CYS A 281 -12.33 13.62 9.56
CA CYS A 281 -11.10 12.87 9.43
C CYS A 281 -10.96 12.38 7.99
N HIS A 282 -9.81 12.64 7.39
CA HIS A 282 -9.41 12.25 6.06
C HIS A 282 -8.18 11.35 6.16
N TYR A 283 -8.24 10.22 5.48
CA TYR A 283 -7.18 9.25 5.35
C TYR A 283 -7.45 8.37 4.13
N GLU A 284 -6.41 7.74 3.63
CA GLU A 284 -6.47 6.83 2.49
C GLU A 284 -5.99 5.42 2.89
N SER A 285 -6.35 4.42 2.09
CA SER A 285 -5.80 3.08 2.26
C SER A 285 -4.28 3.09 2.09
N ALA A 286 -3.60 2.31 2.91
CA ALA A 286 -2.15 2.24 3.00
C ALA A 286 -1.47 3.57 3.38
N ASP A 287 -2.18 4.49 4.04
CA ASP A 287 -1.55 5.45 4.94
C ASP A 287 -0.90 4.69 6.10
N TYR A 288 0.35 5.00 6.41
CA TYR A 288 1.11 4.22 7.39
C TYR A 288 2.09 5.06 8.19
N TRP A 289 2.50 4.49 9.32
CA TRP A 289 3.55 4.98 10.20
C TRP A 289 4.56 3.86 10.42
N THR A 290 5.83 4.23 10.53
CA THR A 290 6.89 3.30 10.92
C THR A 290 7.66 3.85 12.10
N PHE A 291 8.02 2.98 13.05
CA PHE A 291 8.77 3.35 14.24
C PHE A 291 9.57 2.17 14.77
N ALA A 292 10.84 2.40 15.08
CA ALA A 292 11.71 1.40 15.67
C ALA A 292 11.62 1.43 17.21
N ILE A 293 11.47 0.28 17.86
CA ILE A 293 11.56 0.22 19.33
C ILE A 293 13.01 -0.01 19.72
N ARG A 294 13.52 0.86 20.57
CA ARG A 294 14.88 0.81 21.13
C ARG A 294 14.80 0.98 22.65
N ASP A 295 15.80 1.61 23.26
CA ASP A 295 15.79 1.91 24.69
C ASP A 295 14.73 2.95 25.10
N ARG A 296 14.54 3.12 26.41
CA ARG A 296 13.55 4.04 26.98
C ARG A 296 13.75 5.49 26.56
N GLU A 297 14.99 5.98 26.48
CA GLU A 297 15.29 7.35 26.12
C GLU A 297 15.01 7.61 24.63
N TYR A 298 15.40 6.68 23.76
CA TYR A 298 15.05 6.72 22.35
C TYR A 298 13.53 6.74 22.17
N ASN A 299 12.84 5.79 22.80
CA ASN A 299 11.40 5.63 22.65
C ASN A 299 10.64 6.88 23.12
N LYS A 300 11.06 7.47 24.25
CA LYS A 300 10.48 8.71 24.76
C LYS A 300 10.64 9.90 23.80
N ARG A 301 11.73 9.95 23.03
CA ARG A 301 12.03 11.05 22.11
C ARG A 301 11.43 10.87 20.72
N HIS A 302 11.35 9.62 20.25
CA HIS A 302 11.08 9.32 18.84
C HIS A 302 9.75 8.61 18.60
N ALA A 303 9.06 8.12 19.64
CA ALA A 303 7.74 7.54 19.46
C ALA A 303 6.78 8.55 18.82
N PRO A 304 6.00 8.16 17.80
CA PRO A 304 5.00 9.03 17.18
C PRO A 304 4.09 9.69 18.21
N GLN A 305 4.01 11.03 18.17
CA GLN A 305 3.12 11.84 19.00
C GLN A 305 2.32 12.77 18.09
N LYS A 306 1.02 12.51 17.95
CA LYS A 306 0.13 13.20 16.99
C LYS A 306 0.75 13.30 15.59
N SER A 307 1.45 12.27 15.15
CA SER A 307 2.19 12.28 13.89
C SER A 307 1.25 11.98 12.73
N LEU A 308 1.31 12.77 11.66
CA LEU A 308 0.66 12.45 10.38
C LEU A 308 1.26 11.18 9.76
N PRO A 309 0.52 10.45 8.91
CA PRO A 309 1.07 9.29 8.22
C PRO A 309 2.26 9.70 7.35
N LEU A 310 3.27 8.83 7.30
CA LEU A 310 4.33 8.95 6.30
C LEU A 310 3.74 8.79 4.90
N GLY A 311 2.83 7.81 4.77
CA GLY A 311 1.92 7.61 3.64
C GLY A 311 2.62 7.49 2.28
N ILE A 312 1.82 7.37 1.23
CA ILE A 312 2.32 7.49 -0.14
C ILE A 312 2.00 8.88 -0.64
N LYS A 313 3.05 9.64 -0.99
CA LYS A 313 2.88 10.97 -1.58
C LYS A 313 2.34 10.84 -3.00
N LYS A 314 1.11 11.33 -3.20
CA LYS A 314 0.41 11.35 -4.49
C LYS A 314 0.45 12.74 -5.09
N TYR A 315 0.63 12.78 -6.41
CA TYR A 315 0.54 14.01 -7.19
C TYR A 315 -0.58 13.85 -8.20
N ARG A 316 -1.47 14.85 -8.27
CA ARG A 316 -2.60 14.86 -9.20
C ARG A 316 -2.54 16.12 -10.04
N HIS A 317 -2.78 15.97 -11.34
CA HIS A 317 -2.79 17.11 -12.26
C HIS A 317 -3.86 16.92 -13.33
N PRO A 318 -4.74 17.92 -13.58
CA PRO A 318 -5.73 17.82 -14.62
C PRO A 318 -5.05 17.78 -16.00
N LEU A 319 -5.57 16.93 -16.88
CA LEU A 319 -5.12 16.80 -18.27
C LEU A 319 -6.13 17.41 -19.23
N ALA A 320 -7.42 17.15 -19.01
CA ALA A 320 -8.49 17.70 -19.84
C ALA A 320 -9.84 17.70 -19.12
N ILE A 321 -10.70 18.65 -19.47
CA ILE A 321 -12.13 18.60 -19.14
C ILE A 321 -12.89 18.26 -20.42
N ILE A 322 -13.71 17.22 -20.39
CA ILE A 322 -14.58 16.80 -21.49
C ILE A 322 -15.99 17.26 -21.14
N LYS A 323 -16.46 18.28 -21.84
CA LYS A 323 -17.82 18.80 -21.72
C LYS A 323 -18.79 17.95 -22.51
N SER A 324 -19.83 17.45 -21.85
CA SER A 324 -20.95 16.78 -22.52
C SER A 324 -21.83 17.82 -23.23
N GLY A 325 -22.21 17.55 -24.48
CA GLY A 325 -22.95 18.53 -25.29
C GLY A 325 -23.79 17.89 -26.38
N THR A 326 -24.92 18.52 -26.71
CA THR A 326 -25.88 18.06 -27.74
C THR A 326 -25.32 18.12 -29.17
N LYS A 327 -24.23 18.85 -29.39
CA LYS A 327 -23.54 18.99 -30.68
C LYS A 327 -22.18 18.28 -30.74
N GLY A 328 -21.90 17.40 -29.78
CA GLY A 328 -20.61 16.72 -29.61
C GLY A 328 -19.86 17.16 -28.36
N GLU A 329 -18.81 16.41 -28.04
CA GLU A 329 -17.97 16.64 -26.86
C GLU A 329 -17.02 17.81 -27.12
N LYS A 330 -16.95 18.77 -26.17
CA LYS A 330 -15.96 19.85 -26.20
C LYS A 330 -14.84 19.54 -25.21
N ILE A 331 -13.60 19.55 -25.67
CA ILE A 331 -12.43 19.29 -24.83
C ILE A 331 -11.73 20.60 -24.48
N ILE A 332 -11.54 20.84 -23.18
CA ILE A 332 -10.70 21.92 -22.64
C ILE A 332 -9.38 21.29 -22.22
N ASP A 333 -8.26 21.74 -22.81
CA ASP A 333 -6.92 21.26 -22.46
C ASP A 333 -6.46 21.90 -21.13
N CYS A 334 -6.08 21.08 -20.16
CA CYS A 334 -5.59 21.53 -18.86
C CYS A 334 -4.08 21.40 -18.70
N ARG A 335 -3.38 20.87 -19.71
CA ARG A 335 -1.94 20.60 -19.63
C ARG A 335 -1.14 21.89 -19.59
N LYS A 336 -0.20 21.97 -18.65
CA LYS A 336 0.84 23.01 -18.63
C LYS A 336 2.05 22.55 -19.44
N PHE A 337 2.34 23.25 -20.53
CA PHE A 337 3.53 23.02 -21.34
C PHE A 337 4.67 23.89 -20.83
N PHE A 338 5.80 23.26 -20.50
CA PHE A 338 7.04 23.99 -20.23
C PHE A 338 7.56 24.54 -21.55
N LYS A 339 7.70 25.86 -21.64
CA LYS A 339 8.39 26.49 -22.77
C LYS A 339 9.91 26.29 -22.61
N PRO A 340 10.66 26.06 -23.70
CA PRO A 340 12.12 26.05 -23.66
C PRO A 340 12.66 27.36 -23.07
N LEU A 341 13.75 27.28 -22.30
CA LEU A 341 14.38 28.48 -21.71
C LEU A 341 14.80 29.52 -22.77
N ALA A 342 15.10 29.07 -23.98
CA ALA A 342 15.52 29.91 -25.11
C ALA A 342 14.42 30.83 -25.66
N GLU A 343 13.17 30.68 -25.24
CA GLU A 343 12.06 31.56 -25.65
C GLU A 343 11.87 32.77 -24.70
N PHE A 344 12.59 32.84 -23.57
CA PHE A 344 12.68 34.06 -22.79
C PHE A 344 13.73 34.97 -23.46
N GLY A 345 13.27 35.75 -24.43
CA GLY A 345 14.10 36.71 -25.17
C GLY A 345 14.91 37.59 -24.22
N THR A 346 16.14 37.87 -24.65
CA THR A 346 17.05 38.87 -24.09
C THR A 346 16.33 40.21 -23.95
N GLY A 347 15.84 40.49 -22.75
CA GLY A 347 15.26 41.76 -22.34
C GLY A 347 15.74 42.07 -20.93
N LEU A 348 17.02 42.42 -20.82
CA LEU A 348 17.62 43.14 -19.70
C LEU A 348 17.86 44.57 -20.16
#